data_AF-A0AAU7IDV7-F1
#
_entry.id   AF-A0AAU7IDV7-F1
#
_cell.length_a   1.000
_cell.length_b   1.000
_cell.length_c   1.000
_cell.angle_alpha   90.00
_cell.angle_beta   90.00
_cell.angle_gamma   90.00
#
_symmetry.space_group_name_H-M   'P 1'
#
loop_
_entity.id
_entity.type
_entity.pdbx_description
1 polymer ?
#
loop_
_entity_poly.entity_id
_entity_poly.type
_entity_poly.pdbx_seq_one_letter_code
_entity_poly.pdbx_strand_id
1 'polypeptide(L)'
;MKNKNKISNDSLFNAKSKKDVIRLLKMGVDINTLNEHGQNALFHCHSAEAMQAMIDAGINIHHLDNRSENALFHINDIKIINMLIRNGININHKNQSGQLAFPNFSVTPEVMTLLIESGLDIHSLDNNGRTLLFTPLLADIYILLIEAGCNINHRDHNGQTAFDFLQSSQYNLALAYSIHLKDRSPVIFKHLTHTSVELMFELNEQGIDFNIDNQCRLSIDESETKEIITVAMKITDLSHVTFCLGHSELPIIKYASQSFIKFLIDCNITVDTDLLKNRNIYDEIIHYKNLKA
;
A
#
# COMPACT_ATOMS: atom_id res chain seq x y z
N MET A 1 -2.65 49.86 -19.16
CA MET A 1 -1.86 48.64 -18.84
C MET A 1 -1.49 48.63 -17.36
N LYS A 2 -2.37 48.12 -16.49
CA LYS A 2 -2.09 47.84 -15.08
C LYS A 2 -2.85 46.54 -14.73
N ASN A 3 -2.34 45.75 -13.78
CA ASN A 3 -3.02 44.62 -13.11
C ASN A 3 -2.97 43.18 -13.69
N LYS A 4 -1.88 42.72 -14.30
CA LYS A 4 -1.66 41.24 -14.36
C LYS A 4 -0.99 40.67 -13.09
N ASN A 5 -0.17 41.46 -12.37
CA ASN A 5 0.54 40.98 -11.17
C ASN A 5 -0.18 41.23 -9.83
N LYS A 6 -1.28 42.00 -9.80
CA LYS A 6 -2.02 42.27 -8.54
C LYS A 6 -3.06 41.17 -8.23
N ILE A 7 -3.63 40.57 -9.28
CA ILE A 7 -4.60 39.47 -9.17
C ILE A 7 -3.95 38.17 -8.68
N SER A 8 -2.64 37.95 -8.92
CA SER A 8 -1.99 36.72 -8.43
C SER A 8 -1.88 36.66 -6.91
N ASN A 9 -1.73 37.82 -6.24
CA ASN A 9 -1.71 37.89 -4.77
C ASN A 9 -3.12 38.00 -4.15
N ASP A 10 -4.07 38.65 -4.84
CA ASP A 10 -5.49 38.73 -4.46
C ASP A 10 -6.31 37.62 -5.15
N SER A 11 -5.93 36.36 -4.91
CA SER A 11 -6.61 35.20 -5.48
C SER A 11 -7.46 34.46 -4.45
N LEU A 12 -8.57 33.87 -4.90
CA LEU A 12 -9.47 33.08 -4.05
C LEU A 12 -8.74 31.90 -3.39
N PHE A 13 -7.73 31.32 -4.05
CA PHE A 13 -6.90 30.24 -3.50
C PHE A 13 -6.12 30.63 -2.23
N ASN A 14 -5.90 31.93 -2.01
CA ASN A 14 -5.14 32.46 -0.87
C ASN A 14 -6.03 33.12 0.20
N ALA A 15 -7.37 33.03 0.07
CA ALA A 15 -8.28 33.68 1.01
C ALA A 15 -8.17 33.03 2.40
N LYS A 16 -7.98 33.86 3.43
CA LYS A 16 -7.79 33.40 4.82
C LYS A 16 -8.96 33.72 5.73
N SER A 17 -9.88 34.57 5.28
CA SER A 17 -11.05 34.99 6.05
C SER A 17 -12.30 35.13 5.19
N LYS A 18 -13.47 35.14 5.84
CA LYS A 18 -14.75 35.48 5.21
C LYS A 18 -14.71 36.86 4.51
N LYS A 19 -13.97 37.83 5.08
CA LYS A 19 -13.84 39.17 4.49
C LYS A 19 -13.09 39.14 3.16
N ASP A 20 -12.05 38.30 3.05
CA ASP A 20 -11.29 38.13 1.80
C ASP A 20 -12.19 37.55 0.71
N VAL A 21 -12.92 36.47 1.03
CA VAL A 21 -13.86 35.82 0.09
C VAL A 21 -14.90 36.83 -0.40
N ILE A 22 -15.60 37.52 0.51
CA ILE A 22 -16.62 38.51 0.13
C ILE A 22 -16.02 39.64 -0.71
N ARG A 23 -14.82 40.13 -0.38
CA ARG A 23 -14.15 41.19 -1.15
C ARG A 23 -13.84 40.71 -2.57
N LEU A 24 -13.33 39.51 -2.75
CA LEU A 24 -12.98 38.94 -4.05
C LEU A 24 -14.22 38.71 -4.91
N LEU A 25 -15.30 38.18 -4.34
CA LEU A 25 -16.58 38.01 -5.05
C LEU A 25 -17.16 39.36 -5.50
N LYS A 26 -17.08 40.41 -4.66
CA LYS A 26 -17.48 41.78 -5.03
C LYS A 26 -16.62 42.38 -6.15
N MET A 27 -15.39 41.91 -6.33
CA MET A 27 -14.52 42.29 -7.43
C MET A 27 -14.82 41.51 -8.72
N GLY A 28 -15.80 40.60 -8.71
CA GLY A 28 -16.20 39.79 -9.85
C GLY A 28 -15.37 38.52 -10.04
N VAL A 29 -14.62 38.08 -9.03
CA VAL A 29 -13.95 36.78 -9.06
C VAL A 29 -15.03 35.68 -9.01
N ASP A 30 -14.99 34.75 -9.95
CA ASP A 30 -15.86 33.57 -9.93
C ASP A 30 -15.44 32.64 -8.79
N ILE A 31 -16.39 32.23 -7.95
CA ILE A 31 -16.19 31.31 -6.82
C ILE A 31 -15.63 29.95 -7.29
N ASN A 32 -15.92 29.56 -8.53
CA ASN A 32 -15.47 28.30 -9.13
C ASN A 32 -14.27 28.47 -10.07
N THR A 33 -13.52 29.58 -9.96
CA THR A 33 -12.27 29.77 -10.71
C THR A 33 -11.30 28.63 -10.41
N LEU A 34 -10.64 28.12 -11.45
CA LEU A 34 -9.66 27.05 -11.36
C LEU A 34 -8.23 27.58 -11.56
N ASN A 35 -7.27 26.99 -10.87
CA ASN A 35 -5.84 27.22 -11.12
C ASN A 35 -5.33 26.37 -12.32
N GLU A 36 -4.03 26.43 -12.61
CA GLU A 36 -3.41 25.68 -13.72
C GLU A 36 -3.46 24.15 -13.56
N HIS A 37 -3.64 23.66 -12.32
CA HIS A 37 -3.81 22.24 -12.00
C HIS A 37 -5.27 21.79 -12.09
N GLY A 38 -6.18 22.70 -12.49
CA GLY A 38 -7.61 22.44 -12.53
C GLY A 38 -8.25 22.43 -11.15
N GLN A 39 -7.65 23.05 -10.12
CA GLN A 39 -8.14 23.02 -8.75
C GLN A 39 -8.93 24.29 -8.41
N ASN A 40 -10.03 24.16 -7.66
CA ASN A 40 -10.72 25.31 -7.08
C ASN A 40 -10.09 25.71 -5.72
N ALA A 41 -10.63 26.74 -5.08
CA ALA A 41 -10.07 27.28 -3.84
C ALA A 41 -10.11 26.34 -2.62
N LEU A 42 -10.94 25.29 -2.62
CA LEU A 42 -11.01 24.34 -1.49
C LEU A 42 -9.74 23.51 -1.35
N PHE A 43 -9.06 23.21 -2.46
CA PHE A 43 -7.85 22.37 -2.50
C PHE A 43 -6.67 22.98 -1.71
N HIS A 44 -6.72 24.29 -1.46
CA HIS A 44 -5.66 25.06 -0.78
C HIS A 44 -6.16 25.72 0.50
N CYS A 45 -7.36 25.37 0.96
CA CYS A 45 -7.99 26.09 2.06
C CYS A 45 -7.48 25.58 3.42
N HIS A 46 -6.98 26.51 4.24
CA HIS A 46 -6.48 26.22 5.59
C HIS A 46 -7.25 27.00 6.68
N SER A 47 -8.35 27.67 6.30
CA SER A 47 -9.14 28.51 7.20
C SER A 47 -10.61 28.08 7.15
N ALA A 48 -11.12 27.61 8.29
CA ALA A 48 -12.52 27.22 8.44
C ALA A 48 -13.48 28.36 8.08
N GLU A 49 -13.14 29.59 8.47
CA GLU A 49 -13.95 30.78 8.19
C GLU A 49 -14.01 31.10 6.69
N ALA A 50 -12.88 30.96 6.00
CA ALA A 50 -12.81 31.16 4.55
C ALA A 50 -13.55 30.03 3.82
N MET A 51 -13.33 28.78 4.21
CA MET A 51 -14.03 27.61 3.65
C MET A 51 -15.54 27.75 3.79
N GLN A 52 -16.04 28.10 4.98
CA GLN A 52 -17.47 28.30 5.18
C GLN A 52 -18.01 29.39 4.25
N ALA A 53 -17.31 30.52 4.12
CA ALA A 53 -17.72 31.58 3.23
C ALA A 53 -17.72 31.18 1.76
N MET A 54 -16.78 30.32 1.34
CA MET A 54 -16.74 29.77 -0.02
C MET A 54 -17.90 28.79 -0.27
N ILE A 55 -18.21 27.94 0.71
CA ILE A 55 -19.36 27.02 0.69
C ILE A 55 -20.68 27.79 0.62
N ASP A 56 -20.86 28.78 1.48
CA ASP A 56 -22.04 29.67 1.49
C ASP A 56 -22.21 30.39 0.14
N ALA A 57 -21.10 30.66 -0.56
CA ALA A 57 -21.08 31.30 -1.88
C ALA A 57 -21.27 30.32 -3.06
N GLY A 58 -21.46 29.02 -2.79
CA GLY A 58 -21.74 28.02 -3.82
C GLY A 58 -20.51 27.48 -4.55
N ILE A 59 -19.35 27.43 -3.90
CA ILE A 59 -18.20 26.71 -4.45
C ILE A 59 -18.54 25.23 -4.65
N ASN A 60 -18.12 24.65 -5.78
CA ASN A 60 -18.33 23.24 -6.07
C ASN A 60 -17.44 22.35 -5.18
N ILE A 61 -18.00 21.77 -4.12
CA ILE A 61 -17.27 20.87 -3.21
C ILE A 61 -16.84 19.56 -3.86
N HIS A 62 -17.54 19.13 -4.91
CA HIS A 62 -17.27 17.87 -5.63
C HIS A 62 -16.34 18.07 -6.83
N HIS A 63 -15.72 19.24 -6.97
CA HIS A 63 -14.81 19.53 -8.06
C HIS A 63 -13.60 18.58 -8.05
N LEU A 64 -13.18 18.15 -9.24
CA LEU A 64 -12.02 17.28 -9.43
C LEU A 64 -10.94 18.02 -10.22
N ASP A 65 -9.69 17.85 -9.81
CA ASP A 65 -8.55 18.41 -10.51
C ASP A 65 -8.11 17.59 -11.74
N ASN A 66 -7.02 17.99 -12.38
CA ASN A 66 -6.51 17.31 -13.57
C ASN A 66 -6.05 15.86 -13.32
N ARG A 67 -5.83 15.44 -12.07
CA ARG A 67 -5.53 14.06 -11.65
C ARG A 67 -6.77 13.30 -11.21
N SER A 68 -7.95 13.90 -11.41
CA SER A 68 -9.22 13.41 -10.90
C SER A 68 -9.21 13.31 -9.37
N GLU A 69 -8.51 14.19 -8.67
CA GLU A 69 -8.52 14.26 -7.21
C GLU A 69 -9.53 15.30 -6.74
N ASN A 70 -10.25 15.01 -5.65
CA ASN A 70 -11.05 16.02 -4.96
C ASN A 70 -10.21 16.77 -3.91
N ALA A 71 -10.79 17.77 -3.24
CA ALA A 71 -10.07 18.58 -2.26
C ALA A 71 -9.49 17.77 -1.07
N LEU A 72 -10.06 16.60 -0.73
CA LEU A 72 -9.61 15.78 0.40
C LEU A 72 -8.19 15.20 0.21
N PHE A 73 -7.73 15.05 -1.05
CA PHE A 73 -6.37 14.59 -1.34
C PHE A 73 -5.27 15.58 -0.92
N HIS A 74 -5.62 16.86 -0.72
CA HIS A 74 -4.66 17.96 -0.57
C HIS A 74 -4.66 18.59 0.84
N ILE A 75 -5.60 18.20 1.70
CA ILE A 75 -5.82 18.83 3.01
C ILE A 75 -5.45 17.87 4.13
N ASN A 76 -4.73 18.38 5.14
CA ASN A 76 -4.35 17.63 6.35
C ASN A 76 -4.95 18.19 7.66
N ASP A 77 -5.50 19.40 7.65
CA ASP A 77 -6.10 20.00 8.85
C ASP A 77 -7.43 19.32 9.19
N ILE A 78 -7.50 18.68 10.37
CA ILE A 78 -8.67 17.93 10.83
C ILE A 78 -9.96 18.76 10.85
N LYS A 79 -9.90 20.07 11.17
CA LYS A 79 -11.08 20.93 11.18
C LYS A 79 -11.60 21.15 9.77
N ILE A 80 -10.68 21.37 8.82
CA ILE A 80 -11.00 21.55 7.41
C ILE A 80 -11.54 20.25 6.81
N ILE A 81 -10.91 19.11 7.10
CA ILE A 81 -11.38 17.78 6.68
C ILE A 81 -12.79 17.53 7.20
N ASN A 82 -13.04 17.74 8.50
CA ASN A 82 -14.36 17.56 9.09
C ASN A 82 -15.42 18.48 8.44
N MET A 83 -15.05 19.71 8.08
CA MET A 83 -15.95 20.60 7.34
C MET A 83 -16.27 20.07 5.94
N LEU A 84 -15.28 19.58 5.19
CA LEU A 84 -15.52 18.99 3.87
C LEU A 84 -16.45 17.76 3.97
N ILE A 85 -16.20 16.89 4.95
CA ILE A 85 -17.03 15.70 5.23
C ILE A 85 -18.47 16.10 5.53
N ARG A 86 -18.69 17.05 6.44
CA ARG A 86 -20.03 17.54 6.81
C ARG A 86 -20.79 18.19 5.66
N ASN A 87 -20.07 18.73 4.68
CA ASN A 87 -20.65 19.31 3.47
C ASN A 87 -20.73 18.32 2.30
N GLY A 88 -20.52 17.03 2.57
CA GLY A 88 -20.82 15.95 1.63
C GLY A 88 -19.71 15.62 0.64
N ILE A 89 -18.44 16.01 0.89
CA ILE A 89 -17.35 15.55 0.04
C ILE A 89 -17.34 14.02 -0.06
N ASN A 90 -17.09 13.49 -1.27
CA ASN A 90 -16.99 12.04 -1.44
C ASN A 90 -15.65 11.53 -0.87
N ILE A 91 -15.68 10.99 0.34
CA ILE A 91 -14.51 10.41 1.04
C ILE A 91 -13.94 9.23 0.22
N ASN A 92 -14.81 8.48 -0.45
CA ASN A 92 -14.45 7.28 -1.21
C ASN A 92 -14.18 7.56 -2.69
N HIS A 93 -13.89 8.82 -3.05
CA HIS A 93 -13.50 9.19 -4.40
C HIS A 93 -12.12 8.64 -4.75
N LYS A 94 -11.97 8.08 -5.94
CA LYS A 94 -10.71 7.54 -6.46
C LYS A 94 -10.09 8.47 -7.49
N ASN A 95 -8.79 8.73 -7.36
CA ASN A 95 -8.02 9.44 -8.39
C ASN A 95 -7.79 8.55 -9.63
N GLN A 96 -7.07 9.07 -10.62
CA GLN A 96 -6.70 8.33 -11.84
C GLN A 96 -5.96 7.00 -11.59
N SER A 97 -5.24 6.88 -10.47
CA SER A 97 -4.52 5.67 -10.05
C SER A 97 -5.42 4.69 -9.27
N GLY A 98 -6.71 4.99 -9.11
CA GLY A 98 -7.63 4.19 -8.30
C GLY A 98 -7.47 4.40 -6.79
N GLN A 99 -6.62 5.34 -6.37
CA GLN A 99 -6.32 5.56 -4.97
C GLN A 99 -7.41 6.42 -4.34
N LEU A 100 -7.85 6.05 -3.14
CA LEU A 100 -8.68 6.92 -2.32
C LEU A 100 -7.91 8.19 -1.92
N ALA A 101 -8.64 9.19 -1.44
CA ALA A 101 -8.06 10.31 -0.69
C ALA A 101 -7.50 9.77 0.62
N PHE A 102 -6.37 9.09 0.50
CA PHE A 102 -5.72 8.38 1.57
C PHE A 102 -4.44 9.12 1.91
N PRO A 103 -4.26 9.46 3.17
CA PRO A 103 -3.32 10.49 3.48
C PRO A 103 -1.92 9.88 3.58
N ASN A 104 -0.96 10.60 3.00
CA ASN A 104 0.44 10.23 2.94
C ASN A 104 1.10 10.39 4.33
N PHE A 105 2.43 10.50 4.36
CA PHE A 105 3.24 10.75 5.56
C PHE A 105 2.79 11.86 6.52
N SER A 106 1.84 12.72 6.13
CA SER A 106 1.36 13.85 6.95
C SER A 106 0.07 13.57 7.73
N VAL A 107 -0.49 12.37 7.66
CA VAL A 107 -1.70 12.02 8.42
C VAL A 107 -1.40 11.78 9.89
N THR A 108 -2.30 12.27 10.75
CA THR A 108 -2.29 11.96 12.18
C THR A 108 -3.33 10.87 12.49
N PRO A 109 -3.15 10.10 13.58
CA PRO A 109 -4.15 9.13 14.02
C PRO A 109 -5.56 9.71 14.14
N GLU A 110 -5.71 10.96 14.60
CA GLU A 110 -7.00 11.62 14.76
C GLU A 110 -7.71 11.86 13.41
N VAL A 111 -6.95 12.24 12.38
CA VAL A 111 -7.49 12.38 11.01
C VAL A 111 -7.91 11.02 10.47
N MET A 112 -7.10 9.98 10.69
CA MET A 112 -7.44 8.63 10.26
C MET A 112 -8.72 8.11 10.91
N THR A 113 -8.84 8.25 12.23
CA THR A 113 -10.05 7.89 12.98
C THR A 113 -11.26 8.62 12.45
N LEU A 114 -11.17 9.94 12.24
CA LEU A 114 -12.27 10.73 11.66
C LEU A 114 -12.71 10.19 10.29
N LEU A 115 -11.76 9.84 9.41
CA LEU A 115 -12.07 9.31 8.08
C LEU A 115 -12.77 7.94 8.18
N ILE A 116 -12.26 7.03 9.00
CA ILE A 116 -12.85 5.71 9.24
C ILE A 116 -14.28 5.84 9.80
N GLU A 117 -14.46 6.64 10.85
CA GLU A 117 -15.78 6.90 11.45
C GLU A 117 -16.75 7.57 10.48
N SER A 118 -16.24 8.32 9.51
CA SER A 118 -17.03 8.98 8.47
C SER A 118 -17.32 8.09 7.25
N GLY A 119 -16.95 6.81 7.28
CA GLY A 119 -17.27 5.83 6.26
C GLY A 119 -16.23 5.68 5.14
N LEU A 120 -14.96 5.96 5.41
CA LEU A 120 -13.85 5.59 4.53
C LEU A 120 -13.89 4.07 4.24
N ASP A 121 -13.87 3.71 2.96
CA ASP A 121 -13.81 2.31 2.52
C ASP A 121 -12.41 1.74 2.70
N ILE A 122 -12.17 1.14 3.87
CA ILE A 122 -10.91 0.50 4.24
C ILE A 122 -10.54 -0.70 3.35
N HIS A 123 -11.49 -1.26 2.61
CA HIS A 123 -11.28 -2.41 1.73
C HIS A 123 -11.07 -2.00 0.26
N SER A 124 -11.07 -0.70 -0.01
CA SER A 124 -10.84 -0.19 -1.36
C SER A 124 -9.46 -0.58 -1.89
N LEU A 125 -9.46 -0.99 -3.15
CA LEU A 125 -8.25 -1.30 -3.91
C LEU A 125 -7.91 -0.21 -4.93
N ASP A 126 -6.62 0.12 -5.06
CA ASP A 126 -6.11 0.93 -6.17
C ASP A 126 -6.04 0.14 -7.49
N ASN A 127 -5.60 0.78 -8.58
CA ASN A 127 -5.51 0.12 -9.90
C ASN A 127 -4.46 -1.02 -9.95
N ASN A 128 -3.56 -1.09 -8.97
CA ASN A 128 -2.61 -2.18 -8.79
C ASN A 128 -3.15 -3.28 -7.87
N GLY A 129 -4.42 -3.18 -7.44
CA GLY A 129 -5.02 -4.11 -6.50
C GLY A 129 -4.52 -3.93 -5.08
N ARG A 130 -3.96 -2.77 -4.71
CA ARG A 130 -3.39 -2.53 -3.38
C ARG A 130 -4.41 -1.97 -2.41
N THR A 131 -4.41 -2.47 -1.17
CA THR A 131 -5.12 -1.88 -0.03
C THR A 131 -4.40 -0.65 0.51
N LEU A 132 -5.03 0.08 1.42
CA LEU A 132 -4.45 1.23 2.12
C LEU A 132 -3.13 0.92 2.83
N LEU A 133 -2.97 -0.33 3.31
CA LEU A 133 -1.75 -0.82 3.98
C LEU A 133 -0.50 -0.88 3.08
N PHE A 134 -0.60 -0.72 1.75
CA PHE A 134 0.57 -0.69 0.87
C PHE A 134 1.26 0.69 0.83
N THR A 135 0.71 1.68 1.54
CA THR A 135 1.28 3.02 1.60
C THR A 135 2.22 3.16 2.80
N PRO A 136 3.28 3.99 2.70
CA PRO A 136 4.11 4.29 3.85
C PRO A 136 3.32 5.09 4.90
N LEU A 137 3.08 4.48 6.06
CA LEU A 137 2.30 5.06 7.16
C LEU A 137 3.09 5.02 8.48
N LEU A 138 2.69 5.89 9.41
CA LEU A 138 3.11 5.80 10.80
C LEU A 138 2.53 4.53 11.44
N ALA A 139 3.24 3.99 12.43
CA ALA A 139 2.83 2.78 13.15
C ALA A 139 1.38 2.88 13.66
N ASP A 140 1.03 3.96 14.36
CA ASP A 140 -0.31 4.15 14.93
C ASP A 140 -1.44 4.19 13.87
N ILE A 141 -1.11 4.54 12.62
CA ILE A 141 -2.10 4.54 11.53
C ILE A 141 -2.26 3.14 10.94
N TYR A 142 -1.17 2.37 10.84
CA TYR A 142 -1.25 0.94 10.53
C TYR A 142 -2.15 0.21 11.52
N ILE A 143 -1.99 0.51 12.82
CA ILE A 143 -2.84 -0.01 13.90
C ILE A 143 -4.31 0.24 13.61
N LEU A 144 -4.69 1.51 13.44
CA LEU A 144 -6.08 1.90 13.27
C LEU A 144 -6.74 1.20 12.08
N LEU A 145 -6.00 1.04 10.98
CA LEU A 145 -6.49 0.36 9.78
C LEU A 145 -6.66 -1.14 10.00
N ILE A 146 -5.70 -1.78 10.67
CA ILE A 146 -5.77 -3.21 10.99
C ILE A 146 -6.92 -3.46 11.97
N GLU A 147 -7.08 -2.63 13.01
CA GLU A 147 -8.21 -2.67 13.96
C GLU A 147 -9.56 -2.43 13.28
N ALA A 148 -9.60 -1.57 12.27
CA ALA A 148 -10.79 -1.36 11.45
C ALA A 148 -11.12 -2.56 10.55
N GLY A 149 -10.18 -3.50 10.35
CA GLY A 149 -10.38 -4.74 9.58
C GLY A 149 -9.63 -4.81 8.25
N CYS A 150 -8.65 -3.93 7.99
CA CYS A 150 -7.81 -4.05 6.80
C CYS A 150 -7.08 -5.39 6.77
N ASN A 151 -7.20 -6.13 5.66
CA ASN A 151 -6.55 -7.42 5.50
C ASN A 151 -5.04 -7.24 5.25
N ILE A 152 -4.23 -7.56 6.25
CA ILE A 152 -2.76 -7.49 6.16
C ILE A 152 -2.15 -8.51 5.17
N ASN A 153 -2.86 -9.62 4.92
CA ASN A 153 -2.46 -10.67 3.99
C ASN A 153 -2.95 -10.43 2.55
N HIS A 154 -3.58 -9.27 2.28
CA HIS A 154 -4.08 -8.93 0.95
C HIS A 154 -2.95 -8.89 -0.09
N ARG A 155 -3.26 -9.29 -1.32
CA ARG A 155 -2.31 -9.34 -2.43
C ARG A 155 -2.64 -8.30 -3.49
N ASP A 156 -1.63 -7.54 -3.88
CA ASP A 156 -1.73 -6.71 -5.08
C ASP A 156 -1.66 -7.54 -6.36
N HIS A 157 -1.82 -6.92 -7.54
CA HIS A 157 -1.75 -7.59 -8.84
C HIS A 157 -0.37 -8.20 -9.13
N ASN A 158 0.68 -7.72 -8.45
CA ASN A 158 2.00 -8.33 -8.48
C ASN A 158 2.14 -9.42 -7.44
N GLY A 159 1.09 -9.76 -6.68
CA GLY A 159 1.04 -10.76 -5.63
C GLY A 159 1.80 -10.40 -4.35
N GLN A 160 2.24 -9.15 -4.21
CA GLN A 160 2.94 -8.62 -3.03
C GLN A 160 1.93 -8.33 -1.90
N THR A 161 2.39 -8.35 -0.66
CA THR A 161 1.63 -7.97 0.54
C THR A 161 2.12 -6.63 1.09
N ALA A 162 1.40 -6.05 2.05
CA ALA A 162 1.85 -4.83 2.73
C ALA A 162 3.22 -5.02 3.42
N PHE A 163 3.49 -6.22 3.97
CA PHE A 163 4.76 -6.57 4.61
C PHE A 163 5.97 -6.32 3.72
N ASP A 164 5.85 -6.58 2.41
CA ASP A 164 6.98 -6.42 1.48
C ASP A 164 7.50 -4.97 1.37
N PHE A 165 6.75 -4.00 1.94
CA PHE A 165 7.06 -2.57 1.89
C PHE A 165 7.26 -1.92 3.27
N LEU A 166 7.09 -2.66 4.37
CA LEU A 166 7.21 -2.12 5.73
C LEU A 166 8.67 -1.80 6.10
N GLN A 167 8.87 -0.94 7.11
CA GLN A 167 10.19 -0.76 7.76
C GLN A 167 10.20 -1.50 9.11
N SER A 168 11.40 -1.68 9.71
CA SER A 168 11.64 -2.45 10.94
C SER A 168 10.61 -2.22 12.06
N SER A 169 10.19 -0.98 12.31
CA SER A 169 9.21 -0.67 13.35
C SER A 169 7.78 -1.06 12.96
N GLN A 170 7.38 -0.88 11.70
CA GLN A 170 6.07 -1.34 11.22
C GLN A 170 6.00 -2.86 11.09
N TYR A 171 7.13 -3.54 10.83
CA TYR A 171 7.20 -4.99 10.90
C TYR A 171 6.80 -5.46 12.30
N ASN A 172 7.53 -5.06 13.35
CA ASN A 172 7.24 -5.36 14.76
C ASN A 172 5.76 -5.17 15.11
N LEU A 173 5.18 -4.09 14.61
CA LEU A 173 3.77 -3.79 14.81
C LEU A 173 2.84 -4.83 14.17
N ALA A 174 3.10 -5.16 12.90
CA ALA A 174 2.32 -6.15 12.19
C ALA A 174 2.38 -7.54 12.86
N LEU A 175 3.51 -7.93 13.49
CA LEU A 175 3.56 -9.13 14.34
C LEU A 175 2.68 -8.97 15.59
N ALA A 176 2.83 -7.85 16.31
CA ALA A 176 2.07 -7.63 17.55
C ALA A 176 0.55 -7.63 17.30
N TYR A 177 0.11 -7.14 16.14
CA TYR A 177 -1.30 -7.09 15.76
C TYR A 177 -1.84 -8.41 15.20
N SER A 178 -1.05 -9.18 14.44
CA SER A 178 -1.46 -10.53 14.01
C SER A 178 -1.68 -11.46 15.22
N ILE A 179 -0.93 -11.26 16.32
CA ILE A 179 -1.18 -11.91 17.62
C ILE A 179 -2.51 -11.48 18.24
N HIS A 180 -2.84 -10.18 18.16
CA HIS A 180 -3.92 -9.56 18.93
C HIS A 180 -5.31 -9.80 18.32
N LEU A 181 -5.41 -9.84 16.98
CA LEU A 181 -6.65 -10.13 16.28
C LEU A 181 -6.90 -11.64 16.25
N LYS A 182 -7.53 -12.12 17.32
CA LYS A 182 -8.07 -13.46 17.70
C LYS A 182 -8.42 -14.51 16.63
N ASP A 183 -8.38 -14.23 15.33
CA ASP A 183 -8.65 -15.20 14.27
C ASP A 183 -7.48 -16.14 13.97
N ARG A 184 -6.31 -15.97 14.62
CA ARG A 184 -5.12 -16.84 14.48
C ARG A 184 -4.77 -17.16 13.02
N SER A 185 -5.07 -16.25 12.09
CA SER A 185 -4.73 -16.46 10.70
C SER A 185 -3.21 -16.26 10.59
N PRO A 186 -2.46 -17.26 10.10
CA PRO A 186 -1.01 -17.18 10.07
C PRO A 186 -0.57 -16.02 9.16
N VAL A 187 0.54 -15.39 9.52
CA VAL A 187 1.20 -14.45 8.60
C VAL A 187 1.67 -15.24 7.38
N ILE A 188 1.34 -14.80 6.17
CA ILE A 188 1.71 -15.53 4.96
C ILE A 188 2.91 -14.86 4.28
N PHE A 189 4.06 -15.53 4.33
CA PHE A 189 5.27 -15.15 3.62
C PHE A 189 5.20 -15.60 2.16
N LYS A 190 5.02 -14.63 1.26
CA LYS A 190 4.97 -14.87 -0.19
C LYS A 190 6.28 -14.56 -0.89
N HIS A 191 7.16 -13.81 -0.23
CA HIS A 191 8.50 -13.53 -0.69
C HIS A 191 9.46 -13.88 0.43
N LEU A 192 10.49 -14.67 0.10
CA LEU A 192 11.59 -14.91 1.01
C LEU A 192 12.75 -13.96 0.65
N THR A 193 13.06 -13.07 1.59
CA THR A 193 14.22 -12.18 1.61
C THR A 193 14.97 -12.37 2.92
N HIS A 194 16.14 -11.76 3.06
CA HIS A 194 16.81 -11.69 4.37
C HIS A 194 15.89 -11.09 5.45
N THR A 195 15.23 -9.98 5.15
CA THR A 195 14.29 -9.31 6.07
C THR A 195 13.10 -10.19 6.42
N SER A 196 12.54 -10.93 5.45
CA SER A 196 11.40 -11.81 5.74
C SER A 196 11.82 -12.98 6.63
N VAL A 197 13.02 -13.53 6.44
CA VAL A 197 13.53 -14.63 7.26
C VAL A 197 13.86 -14.14 8.67
N GLU A 198 14.43 -12.95 8.83
CA GLU A 198 14.57 -12.28 10.14
C GLU A 198 13.22 -12.16 10.84
N LEU A 199 12.19 -11.71 10.11
CA LEU A 199 10.82 -11.61 10.61
C LEU A 199 10.26 -12.97 11.05
N MET A 200 10.51 -14.03 10.27
CA MET A 200 10.08 -15.38 10.60
C MET A 200 10.72 -15.89 11.90
N PHE A 201 11.99 -15.57 12.17
CA PHE A 201 12.60 -15.91 13.46
C PHE A 201 11.91 -15.19 14.60
N GLU A 202 11.66 -13.89 14.46
CA GLU A 202 10.95 -13.11 15.48
C GLU A 202 9.54 -13.67 15.74
N LEU A 203 8.80 -14.02 14.67
CA LEU A 203 7.49 -14.68 14.79
C LEU A 203 7.59 -16.02 15.51
N ASN A 204 8.58 -16.86 15.16
CA ASN A 204 8.81 -18.16 15.78
C ASN A 204 9.14 -18.04 17.28
N GLU A 205 10.02 -17.11 17.66
CA GLU A 205 10.40 -16.85 19.06
C GLU A 205 9.20 -16.36 19.90
N GLN A 206 8.28 -15.61 19.29
CA GLN A 206 7.06 -15.13 19.93
C GLN A 206 5.89 -16.14 19.88
N GLY A 207 6.08 -17.32 19.26
CA GLY A 207 5.05 -18.34 19.14
C GLY A 207 3.89 -17.95 18.22
N ILE A 208 4.17 -17.14 17.19
CA ILE A 208 3.19 -16.63 16.23
C ILE A 208 3.22 -17.51 14.99
N ASP A 209 2.07 -18.11 14.66
CA ASP A 209 1.96 -18.95 13.49
C ASP A 209 2.18 -18.13 12.20
N PHE A 210 3.03 -18.67 11.32
CA PHE A 210 3.22 -18.17 9.98
C PHE A 210 3.31 -19.32 8.99
N ASN A 211 2.95 -19.04 7.75
CA ASN A 211 3.04 -19.98 6.64
C ASN A 211 3.85 -19.35 5.51
N ILE A 212 4.54 -20.20 4.76
CA ILE A 212 5.09 -19.81 3.47
C ILE A 212 4.11 -20.23 2.39
N ASP A 213 3.81 -19.28 1.50
CA ASP A 213 2.93 -19.51 0.37
C ASP A 213 3.47 -20.61 -0.55
N ASN A 214 2.60 -21.48 -1.04
CA ASN A 214 3.01 -22.58 -1.93
C ASN A 214 3.69 -22.07 -3.21
N GLN A 215 3.43 -20.84 -3.64
CA GLN A 215 4.11 -20.18 -4.76
C GLN A 215 5.01 -19.04 -4.27
N CYS A 216 5.85 -19.36 -3.28
CA CYS A 216 6.77 -18.38 -2.70
C CYS A 216 7.81 -17.87 -3.70
N ARG A 217 8.09 -16.58 -3.65
CA ARG A 217 9.03 -15.91 -4.57
C ARG A 217 10.39 -15.72 -3.94
N LEU A 218 11.41 -15.81 -4.76
CA LEU A 218 12.80 -15.60 -4.39
C LEU A 218 13.50 -14.66 -5.37
N SER A 219 14.66 -14.15 -4.94
CA SER A 219 15.62 -13.45 -5.79
C SER A 219 16.05 -14.33 -6.97
N ILE A 220 16.56 -13.70 -8.04
CA ILE A 220 17.14 -14.42 -9.19
C ILE A 220 18.58 -14.86 -8.87
N ASP A 221 19.23 -14.27 -7.88
CA ASP A 221 20.56 -14.68 -7.43
C ASP A 221 20.47 -16.03 -6.69
N GLU A 222 20.96 -17.09 -7.33
CA GLU A 222 20.95 -18.44 -6.77
C GLU A 222 21.83 -18.59 -5.52
N SER A 223 22.88 -17.79 -5.36
CA SER A 223 23.75 -17.84 -4.19
C SER A 223 23.03 -17.28 -2.97
N GLU A 224 22.47 -16.08 -3.11
CA GLU A 224 21.63 -15.43 -2.09
C GLU A 224 20.43 -16.32 -1.75
N THR A 225 19.77 -16.85 -2.77
CA THR A 225 18.59 -17.71 -2.62
C THR A 225 18.89 -18.99 -1.85
N LYS A 226 20.04 -19.65 -2.10
CA LYS A 226 20.46 -20.83 -1.34
C LYS A 226 20.65 -20.50 0.14
N GLU A 227 21.25 -19.34 0.44
CA GLU A 227 21.43 -18.88 1.82
C GLU A 227 20.08 -18.68 2.52
N ILE A 228 19.18 -17.91 1.89
CA ILE A 228 17.83 -17.64 2.42
C ILE A 228 17.06 -18.95 2.68
N ILE A 229 17.04 -19.88 1.73
CA ILE A 229 16.38 -21.20 1.89
C ILE A 229 16.99 -21.96 3.06
N THR A 230 18.32 -22.04 3.13
CA THR A 230 19.03 -22.78 4.18
C THR A 230 18.71 -22.22 5.57
N VAL A 231 18.59 -20.90 5.67
CA VAL A 231 18.25 -20.23 6.94
C VAL A 231 16.77 -20.46 7.27
N ALA A 232 15.86 -20.29 6.31
CA ALA A 232 14.41 -20.50 6.51
C ALA A 232 14.07 -21.93 6.97
N MET A 233 14.75 -22.95 6.41
CA MET A 233 14.56 -24.36 6.80
C MET A 233 14.85 -24.66 8.28
N LYS A 234 15.54 -23.77 8.99
CA LYS A 234 15.82 -23.94 10.42
C LYS A 234 14.57 -23.75 11.29
N ILE A 235 13.56 -23.06 10.78
CA ILE A 235 12.38 -22.63 11.54
C ILE A 235 11.06 -23.02 10.89
N THR A 236 11.05 -23.52 9.66
CA THR A 236 9.83 -23.94 8.99
C THR A 236 10.08 -25.01 7.93
N ASP A 237 9.05 -25.81 7.64
CA ASP A 237 9.08 -26.78 6.55
C ASP A 237 8.82 -26.08 5.20
N LEU A 238 9.64 -26.41 4.21
CA LEU A 238 9.56 -25.88 2.84
C LEU A 238 9.18 -26.95 1.81
N SER A 239 8.91 -28.18 2.25
CA SER A 239 8.66 -29.31 1.35
C SER A 239 7.49 -29.07 0.39
N HIS A 240 6.45 -28.34 0.83
CA HIS A 240 5.26 -27.98 0.06
C HIS A 240 5.44 -26.79 -0.89
N VAL A 241 6.56 -26.07 -0.80
CA VAL A 241 6.76 -24.80 -1.51
C VAL A 241 7.31 -25.05 -2.92
N THR A 242 6.65 -24.43 -3.90
CA THR A 242 7.13 -24.27 -5.27
C THR A 242 7.70 -22.86 -5.42
N PHE A 243 9.02 -22.74 -5.52
CA PHE A 243 9.64 -21.43 -5.66
C PHE A 243 9.45 -20.83 -7.05
N CYS A 244 9.05 -19.56 -7.09
CA CYS A 244 8.76 -18.81 -8.31
C CYS A 244 9.76 -17.65 -8.51
N LEU A 245 9.99 -17.30 -9.78
CA LEU A 245 10.97 -16.28 -10.16
C LEU A 245 10.36 -14.86 -10.11
N GLY A 246 10.88 -14.03 -9.20
CA GLY A 246 10.57 -12.60 -9.13
C GLY A 246 9.06 -12.31 -9.12
N HIS A 247 8.61 -11.43 -10.01
CA HIS A 247 7.19 -11.05 -10.13
C HIS A 247 6.32 -12.05 -10.92
N SER A 248 6.89 -13.13 -11.45
CA SER A 248 6.14 -14.13 -12.22
C SER A 248 5.68 -15.30 -11.35
N GLU A 249 4.55 -15.92 -11.68
CA GLU A 249 4.14 -17.21 -11.10
C GLU A 249 4.89 -18.40 -11.72
N LEU A 250 5.98 -18.15 -12.46
CA LEU A 250 6.73 -19.20 -13.15
C LEU A 250 7.70 -19.87 -12.17
N PRO A 251 7.67 -21.22 -12.06
CA PRO A 251 8.59 -21.94 -11.19
C PRO A 251 10.05 -21.72 -11.58
N ILE A 252 10.89 -21.40 -10.59
CA ILE A 252 12.31 -21.03 -10.76
C ILE A 252 13.11 -22.14 -11.45
N ILE A 253 12.71 -23.40 -11.26
CA ILE A 253 13.37 -24.58 -11.84
C ILE A 253 13.41 -24.57 -13.37
N LYS A 254 12.52 -23.83 -14.04
CA LYS A 254 12.57 -23.66 -15.50
C LYS A 254 13.82 -22.93 -15.98
N TYR A 255 14.40 -22.08 -15.12
CA TYR A 255 15.50 -21.19 -15.47
C TYR A 255 16.77 -21.45 -14.66
N ALA A 256 16.63 -22.04 -13.48
CA ALA A 256 17.73 -22.27 -12.55
C ALA A 256 18.82 -23.19 -13.13
N SER A 257 20.04 -23.07 -12.62
CA SER A 257 21.14 -23.96 -12.90
C SER A 257 20.82 -25.38 -12.42
N GLN A 258 21.43 -26.37 -13.06
CA GLN A 258 21.37 -27.76 -12.62
C GLN A 258 21.84 -27.92 -11.17
N SER A 259 22.86 -27.14 -10.75
CA SER A 259 23.37 -27.17 -9.38
C SER A 259 22.34 -26.70 -8.36
N PHE A 260 21.53 -25.70 -8.71
CA PHE A 260 20.49 -25.17 -7.84
C PHE A 260 19.30 -26.13 -7.74
N ILE A 261 18.90 -26.76 -8.85
CA ILE A 261 17.83 -27.78 -8.82
C ILE A 261 18.24 -28.98 -7.96
N LYS A 262 19.49 -29.44 -8.06
CA LYS A 262 20.03 -30.49 -7.18
C LYS A 262 20.00 -30.05 -5.70
N PHE A 263 20.37 -28.81 -5.41
CA PHE A 263 20.25 -28.24 -4.07
C PHE A 263 18.81 -28.28 -3.54
N LEU A 264 17.80 -27.90 -4.34
CA LEU A 264 16.40 -28.00 -3.92
C LEU A 264 15.98 -29.44 -3.60
N ILE A 265 16.43 -30.41 -4.41
CA ILE A 265 16.19 -31.83 -4.15
C ILE A 265 16.86 -32.28 -2.86
N ASP A 266 18.10 -31.86 -2.61
CA ASP A 266 18.84 -32.16 -1.37
C ASP A 266 18.15 -31.57 -0.13
N CYS A 267 17.48 -30.42 -0.29
CA CYS A 267 16.67 -29.79 0.74
C CYS A 267 15.26 -30.41 0.89
N ASN A 268 14.93 -31.48 0.15
CA ASN A 268 13.61 -32.11 0.12
C ASN A 268 12.47 -31.16 -0.30
N ILE A 269 12.78 -30.17 -1.15
CA ILE A 269 11.82 -29.20 -1.68
C ILE A 269 11.23 -29.73 -2.98
N THR A 270 9.92 -29.54 -3.18
CA THR A 270 9.21 -30.08 -4.34
C THR A 270 9.77 -29.55 -5.66
N VAL A 271 10.28 -30.46 -6.49
CA VAL A 271 10.70 -30.19 -7.88
C VAL A 271 9.78 -30.95 -8.84
N ASP A 272 8.93 -30.22 -9.54
CA ASP A 272 8.14 -30.73 -10.67
C ASP A 272 9.02 -30.92 -11.89
N THR A 273 9.45 -32.16 -12.10
CA THR A 273 10.34 -32.55 -13.20
C THR A 273 9.67 -32.41 -14.57
N ASP A 274 8.34 -32.40 -14.66
CA ASP A 274 7.67 -32.24 -15.96
C ASP A 274 7.96 -30.87 -16.59
N LEU A 275 8.22 -29.86 -15.76
CA LEU A 275 8.63 -28.52 -16.21
C LEU A 275 10.04 -28.48 -16.81
N LEU A 276 10.82 -29.55 -16.64
CA LEU A 276 12.19 -29.66 -17.12
C LEU A 276 12.31 -30.42 -18.46
N LYS A 277 11.24 -31.02 -18.99
CA LYS A 277 11.27 -31.90 -20.19
C LYS A 277 11.96 -31.28 -21.42
N ASN A 278 11.89 -29.96 -21.57
CA ASN A 278 12.50 -29.24 -22.69
C ASN A 278 13.92 -28.74 -22.41
N ARG A 279 14.51 -29.07 -21.25
CA ARG A 279 15.86 -28.68 -20.87
C ARG A 279 16.83 -29.85 -21.08
N ASN A 280 18.03 -29.53 -21.54
CA ASN A 280 19.13 -30.50 -21.71
C ASN A 280 19.59 -31.18 -20.40
N ILE A 281 19.16 -30.68 -19.24
CA ILE A 281 19.49 -31.24 -17.92
C ILE A 281 18.44 -32.24 -17.39
N TYR A 282 17.35 -32.48 -18.14
CA TYR A 282 16.19 -33.26 -17.69
C TYR A 282 16.56 -34.67 -17.20
N ASP A 283 17.24 -35.45 -18.05
CA ASP A 283 17.58 -36.85 -17.76
C ASP A 283 18.49 -36.96 -16.53
N GLU A 284 19.44 -36.05 -16.39
CA GLU A 284 20.36 -36.03 -15.26
C GLU A 284 19.66 -35.68 -13.95
N ILE A 285 18.73 -34.72 -13.96
CA ILE A 285 17.94 -34.35 -12.78
C ILE A 285 17.01 -35.49 -12.36
N ILE A 286 16.37 -36.18 -13.29
CA ILE A 286 15.55 -37.36 -12.97
C ILE A 286 16.40 -38.47 -12.34
N HIS A 287 17.53 -38.79 -12.96
CA HIS A 287 18.45 -39.78 -12.41
C HIS A 287 18.89 -39.41 -10.99
N TYR A 288 19.25 -38.15 -10.77
CA TYR A 288 19.66 -37.63 -9.47
C TYR A 288 18.53 -37.71 -8.43
N LYS A 289 17.30 -37.30 -8.79
CA LYS A 289 16.14 -37.36 -7.90
C LYS A 289 15.83 -38.80 -7.46
N ASN A 290 15.93 -39.76 -8.38
CA ASN A 290 15.71 -41.19 -8.08
C ASN A 290 16.77 -41.80 -7.16
N LEU A 291 17.99 -41.26 -7.11
CA LEU A 291 19.03 -41.69 -6.18
C LEU A 291 18.81 -41.17 -4.75
N LYS A 292 17.96 -40.14 -4.59
CA LYS A 292 17.72 -39.41 -3.35
C LYS A 292 16.35 -39.71 -2.70
N ALA A 293 15.44 -40.31 -3.45
CA ALA A 293 14.13 -40.80 -2.99
C ALA A 293 14.26 -42.13 -2.24
#